data_AF-A0A662EAC3-F1
#
_entry.id   AF-A0A662EAC3-F1
#
_cell.length_a   1.000
_cell.length_b   1.000
_cell.length_c   1.000
_cell.angle_alpha   90.00
_cell.angle_beta   90.00
_cell.angle_gamma   90.00
#
_symmetry.space_group_name_H-M   'P 1'
#
loop_
_entity.id
_entity.type
_entity.pdbx_description
1 polymer ?
#
loop_
_entity_poly.entity_id
_entity_poly.type
_entity_poly.pdbx_seq_one_letter_code
_entity_poly.pdbx_strand_id
1 'polypeptide(L)'
;MLMPDDRLVRVVEMFRSRGNIADDVEGDTRATALAWLERARSELTVLEPILVTGQWRVAYNAAYDIYRHAAEAVDLAAGYRILASAGAHGATFALASGSWETPLRCSMACTRAP
;
A
#
# COMPACT_ATOMS: atom_id res chain seq x y z
N MET A 1 20.63 -17.37 5.74
CA MET A 1 19.94 -17.03 4.48
C MET A 1 18.49 -16.79 4.88
N LEU A 2 18.08 -15.53 5.08
CA LEU A 2 16.69 -15.20 5.35
C LEU A 2 15.95 -15.31 4.01
N MET A 3 14.87 -16.08 3.96
CA MET A 3 14.02 -16.07 2.77
C MET A 3 13.35 -14.69 2.69
N PRO A 4 13.15 -14.09 1.50
CA PRO A 4 12.48 -12.81 1.37
C PRO A 4 11.14 -12.72 2.12
N ASP A 5 10.43 -13.86 2.21
CA ASP A 5 9.20 -14.03 2.98
C ASP A 5 9.39 -13.77 4.50
N ASP A 6 10.56 -14.04 5.10
CA ASP A 6 10.79 -13.91 6.55
C ASP A 6 10.74 -12.45 7.01
N ARG A 7 11.15 -11.51 6.16
CA ARG A 7 11.18 -10.08 6.50
C ARG A 7 9.77 -9.48 6.50
N LEU A 8 9.00 -9.76 5.45
CA LEU A 8 7.62 -9.29 5.34
C LEU A 8 6.77 -9.86 6.47
N VAL A 9 6.90 -11.16 6.76
CA VAL A 9 6.21 -11.82 7.88
C VAL A 9 6.51 -11.13 9.21
N ARG A 10 7.79 -10.86 9.52
CA ARG A 10 8.16 -10.17 10.77
C ARG A 10 7.62 -8.74 10.87
N VAL A 11 7.60 -8.00 9.76
CA VAL A 11 7.01 -6.65 9.72
C VAL A 11 5.51 -6.72 10.00
N VAL A 12 4.81 -7.64 9.35
CA VAL A 12 3.38 -7.84 9.51
C VAL A 12 3.04 -8.23 10.95
N GLU A 13 3.73 -9.21 11.52
CA GLU A 13 3.54 -9.63 12.91
C GLU A 13 3.74 -8.48 13.90
N MET A 14 4.81 -7.70 13.72
CA MET A 14 5.09 -6.54 14.57
C MET A 14 3.95 -5.52 14.53
N PHE A 15 3.45 -5.15 13.35
CA PHE A 15 2.40 -4.14 13.22
C PHE A 15 1.00 -4.68 13.54
N ARG A 16 0.74 -5.96 13.31
CA ARG A 16 -0.49 -6.63 13.77
C ARG A 16 -0.57 -6.64 15.30
N SER A 17 0.52 -6.96 15.99
CA SER A 17 0.57 -6.95 17.47
C SER A 17 0.31 -5.56 18.08
N ARG A 18 0.51 -4.49 17.30
CA ARG A 18 0.25 -3.10 17.67
C ARG A 18 -1.14 -2.61 17.26
N GLY A 19 -1.96 -3.45 16.63
CA GLY A 19 -3.29 -3.08 16.14
C GLY A 19 -3.26 -2.18 14.90
N ASN A 20 -2.17 -2.19 14.13
CA ASN A 20 -2.05 -1.38 12.91
C ASN A 20 -2.52 -2.11 11.64
N ILE A 21 -2.66 -3.43 11.67
CA ILE A 21 -3.05 -4.24 10.50
C ILE A 21 -4.37 -4.95 10.81
N ALA A 22 -5.32 -4.91 9.87
CA ALA A 22 -6.57 -5.68 9.97
C ALA A 22 -6.31 -7.19 9.84
N ASP A 23 -7.14 -8.00 10.50
CA ASP A 23 -6.98 -9.46 10.48
C ASP A 23 -7.38 -10.08 9.13
N ASP A 24 -8.36 -9.52 8.43
CA ASP A 24 -8.84 -10.01 7.13
C ASP A 24 -9.03 -8.88 6.11
N VAL A 25 -8.51 -9.09 4.90
CA VAL A 25 -8.78 -8.25 3.73
C VAL A 25 -9.67 -9.03 2.77
N GLU A 26 -10.93 -8.64 2.66
CA GLU A 26 -11.91 -9.28 1.79
C GLU A 26 -11.97 -8.65 0.39
N GLY A 27 -12.35 -9.44 -0.61
CA GLY A 27 -12.61 -8.99 -1.98
C GLY A 27 -11.40 -9.06 -2.93
N ASP A 28 -11.55 -8.46 -4.12
CA ASP A 28 -10.50 -8.40 -5.13
C ASP A 28 -9.48 -7.31 -4.78
N THR A 29 -8.50 -7.67 -3.96
CA THR A 29 -7.45 -6.77 -3.49
C THR A 29 -6.58 -6.24 -4.63
N ARG A 30 -6.37 -7.04 -5.69
CA ARG A 30 -5.56 -6.64 -6.85
C ARG A 30 -6.27 -5.56 -7.67
N ALA A 31 -7.54 -5.78 -8.02
CA ALA A 31 -8.30 -4.77 -8.75
C ALA A 31 -8.45 -3.48 -7.94
N THR A 32 -8.68 -3.62 -6.63
CA THR A 32 -8.79 -2.47 -5.72
C THR A 32 -7.47 -1.70 -5.61
N ALA A 33 -6.34 -2.40 -5.48
CA ALA A 33 -5.01 -1.78 -5.48
C ALA A 33 -4.72 -1.00 -6.76
N LEU A 34 -5.06 -1.57 -7.93
CA LEU A 34 -4.91 -0.89 -9.22
C LEU A 34 -5.79 0.37 -9.31
N ALA A 35 -7.03 0.31 -8.81
CA ALA A 35 -7.92 1.45 -8.78
C ALA A 35 -7.37 2.60 -7.91
N TRP A 36 -6.81 2.28 -6.74
CA TRP A 36 -6.17 3.26 -5.88
C TRP A 36 -4.92 3.88 -6.51
N LEU A 37 -4.10 3.07 -7.17
CA LEU A 37 -2.92 3.57 -7.87
C LEU A 37 -3.29 4.51 -9.03
N GLU A 38 -4.32 4.15 -9.80
CA GLU A 38 -4.80 4.99 -10.91
C GLU A 38 -5.38 6.32 -10.40
N ARG A 39 -6.08 6.28 -9.26
CA ARG A 39 -6.54 7.49 -8.59
C ARG A 39 -5.38 8.39 -8.16
N ALA A 40 -4.36 7.83 -7.50
CA ALA A 40 -3.17 8.58 -7.10
C ALA A 40 -2.47 9.24 -8.30
N ARG A 41 -2.37 8.52 -9.43
CA ARG A 41 -1.77 9.04 -10.67
C ARG A 41 -2.58 10.19 -11.27
N SER A 42 -3.90 10.05 -11.35
CA SER A 42 -4.75 11.10 -11.91
C SER A 42 -4.71 12.37 -11.05
N GLU A 43 -4.76 12.23 -9.72
CA GLU A 43 -4.64 13.37 -8.80
C GLU A 43 -3.26 14.04 -8.85
N LEU A 44 -2.18 13.28 -9.07
CA LEU A 44 -0.83 13.84 -9.24
C LEU A 44 -0.76 14.82 -10.42
N THR A 45 -1.50 14.58 -11.51
CA THR A 45 -1.54 15.51 -12.66
C THR A 45 -2.17 16.86 -12.32
N VAL A 46 -3.02 16.91 -11.28
CA VAL A 46 -3.71 18.12 -10.82
C VAL A 46 -2.85 18.92 -9.83
N LEU A 47 -1.81 18.30 -9.24
CA LEU A 47 -0.97 18.93 -8.24
C LEU A 47 -0.12 20.08 -8.81
N GLU A 48 0.42 19.93 -10.02
CA GLU A 48 1.31 20.92 -10.64
C GLU A 48 0.63 22.30 -10.83
N PRO A 49 -0.59 22.40 -11.38
CA PRO A 49 -1.35 23.65 -11.39
C PRO A 49 -1.52 24.31 -10.01
N ILE A 50 -1.77 23.53 -8.96
CA ILE A 50 -1.96 24.04 -7.59
C ILE A 50 -0.67 24.67 -7.08
N LEU A 51 0.47 24.03 -7.33
CA LEU A 51 1.80 24.55 -6.95
C LEU A 51 2.09 25.90 -7.61
N VAL A 52 1.78 26.06 -8.90
CA VAL A 52 2.00 27.32 -9.65
C VAL A 52 1.23 28.50 -9.04
N THR A 53 0.05 28.24 -8.47
CA THR A 53 -0.77 29.30 -7.84
C THR A 53 -0.32 29.69 -6.44
N GLY A 54 0.72 29.05 -5.87
CA GLY A 54 1.22 29.34 -4.53
C GLY A 54 0.27 28.92 -3.40
N GLN A 55 -0.71 28.07 -3.67
CA GLN A 55 -1.67 27.57 -2.68
C GLN A 55 -1.08 26.43 -1.85
N TRP A 56 -0.01 26.72 -1.10
CA TRP A 56 0.83 25.70 -0.44
C TRP A 56 0.08 24.76 0.51
N ARG A 57 -0.90 25.28 1.26
CA ARG A 57 -1.74 24.44 2.15
C ARG A 57 -2.58 23.43 1.35
N VAL A 58 -3.13 23.86 0.22
CA VAL A 58 -3.93 23.00 -0.66
C VAL A 58 -3.02 21.98 -1.35
N ALA A 59 -1.86 22.42 -1.84
CA ALA A 59 -0.85 21.54 -2.42
C ALA A 59 -0.39 20.46 -1.43
N TYR A 60 -0.14 20.83 -0.17
CA TYR A 60 0.24 19.89 0.88
C TYR A 60 -0.85 18.84 1.12
N ASN A 61 -2.10 19.26 1.30
CA ASN A 61 -3.21 18.34 1.52
C ASN A 61 -3.40 17.40 0.33
N ALA A 62 -3.36 17.92 -0.90
CA ALA A 62 -3.47 17.12 -2.11
C ALA A 62 -2.33 16.10 -2.22
N ALA A 63 -1.08 16.51 -1.97
CA ALA A 63 0.06 15.59 -1.97
C ALA A 63 -0.07 14.50 -0.88
N TYR A 64 -0.61 14.85 0.28
CA TYR A 64 -0.86 13.90 1.36
C TYR A 64 -1.94 12.88 0.99
N ASP A 65 -3.03 13.30 0.35
CA ASP A 65 -4.09 12.40 -0.13
C ASP A 65 -3.57 11.46 -1.23
N ILE A 66 -2.79 11.99 -2.19
CA ILE A 66 -2.13 11.17 -3.23
C ILE A 66 -1.24 10.10 -2.59
N TYR A 67 -0.45 10.47 -1.58
CA TYR A 67 0.34 9.51 -0.82
C TYR A 67 -0.52 8.44 -0.16
N ARG A 68 -1.66 8.80 0.46
CA ARG A 68 -2.57 7.84 1.10
C ARG A 68 -3.18 6.87 0.09
N HIS A 69 -3.54 7.35 -1.09
CA HIS A 69 -4.03 6.49 -2.18
C HIS A 69 -2.96 5.52 -2.66
N ALA A 70 -1.72 5.99 -2.83
CA ALA A 70 -0.60 5.12 -3.17
C ALA A 70 -0.27 4.10 -2.06
N ALA A 71 -0.37 4.51 -0.79
CA ALA A 71 -0.19 3.64 0.38
C ALA A 71 -1.22 2.51 0.39
N GLU A 72 -2.51 2.82 0.21
CA GLU A 72 -3.58 1.82 0.15
C GLU A 72 -3.36 0.81 -0.99
N ALA A 73 -2.88 1.28 -2.14
CA ALA A 73 -2.53 0.41 -3.26
C ALA A 73 -1.40 -0.56 -2.90
N VAL A 74 -0.35 -0.09 -2.21
CA VAL A 74 0.78 -0.92 -1.78
C VAL A 74 0.34 -1.94 -0.73
N ASP A 75 -0.42 -1.49 0.27
CA ASP A 75 -0.87 -2.35 1.37
C ASP A 75 -1.76 -3.49 0.82
N LEU A 76 -2.73 -3.16 -0.04
CA LEU A 76 -3.60 -4.16 -0.68
C LEU A 76 -2.86 -5.08 -1.65
N ALA A 77 -1.87 -4.57 -2.40
CA ALA A 77 -1.04 -5.41 -3.27
C ALA A 77 -0.18 -6.40 -2.48
N ALA A 78 0.20 -6.05 -1.24
CA ALA A 78 0.86 -6.94 -0.30
C ALA A 78 -0.12 -7.89 0.42
N GLY A 79 -1.44 -7.76 0.20
CA GLY A 79 -2.48 -8.58 0.83
C GLY A 79 -2.85 -8.12 2.25
N TYR A 80 -2.55 -6.88 2.60
CA TYR A 80 -2.79 -6.33 3.94
C TYR A 80 -3.65 -5.06 3.87
N ARG A 81 -4.19 -4.67 5.02
CA ARG A 81 -4.86 -3.38 5.19
C ARG A 81 -4.36 -2.72 6.46
N ILE A 82 -3.78 -1.54 6.33
CA ILE A 82 -3.33 -0.74 7.46
C ILE A 82 -4.52 0.07 8.01
N LEU A 83 -4.74 -0.01 9.31
CA LEU A 83 -5.77 0.72 10.02
C LEU A 83 -5.32 2.17 10.27
N ALA A 84 -6.27 3.10 10.18
CA ALA A 84 -6.02 4.51 10.52
C ALA A 84 -5.69 4.65 12.02
N SER A 85 -4.39 4.64 12.33
CA SER A 85 -3.87 4.49 13.68
C SER A 85 -2.51 5.19 13.83
N ALA A 86 -2.09 5.43 15.07
CA ALA A 86 -0.74 5.93 15.33
C ALA A 86 0.30 4.94 14.81
N GLY A 87 1.22 5.41 13.97
CA GLY A 87 2.23 4.58 13.33
C GLY A 87 1.83 3.98 11.97
N ALA A 88 0.62 4.25 11.47
CA ALA A 88 0.15 3.75 10.16
C ALA A 88 1.12 4.04 9.01
N HIS A 89 1.65 5.28 8.91
CA HIS A 89 2.64 5.62 7.89
C HIS A 89 3.89 4.72 7.98
N GLY A 90 4.40 4.51 9.19
CA GLY A 90 5.55 3.65 9.44
C GLY A 90 5.27 2.20 9.07
N ALA A 91 4.04 1.72 9.31
CA ALA A 91 3.59 0.39 8.91
C ALA A 91 3.58 0.23 7.38
N THR A 92 2.95 1.15 6.65
CA THR A 92 2.95 1.15 5.18
C THR A 92 4.37 1.20 4.62
N PHE A 93 5.25 2.08 5.12
CA PHE A 93 6.64 2.15 4.63
C PHE A 93 7.42 0.86 4.87
N ALA A 94 7.23 0.24 6.05
CA ALA A 94 7.87 -1.02 6.37
C ALA A 94 7.33 -2.18 5.52
N LEU A 95 6.02 -2.20 5.24
CA LEU A 95 5.39 -3.18 4.35
C LEU A 95 5.90 -3.04 2.91
N ALA A 96 5.92 -1.81 2.37
CA ALA A 96 6.48 -1.51 1.06
C ALA A 96 7.95 -1.97 0.96
N SER A 97 8.73 -1.73 2.02
CA SER A 97 10.13 -2.14 2.15
C SER A 97 10.31 -3.62 2.53
N GLY A 98 9.23 -4.38 2.74
CA GLY A 98 9.27 -5.82 2.90
C GLY A 98 8.83 -6.54 1.61
N SER A 99 7.93 -5.94 0.84
CA SER A 99 7.32 -6.54 -0.34
C SER A 99 8.19 -6.48 -1.60
N TRP A 100 9.01 -5.44 -1.78
CA TRP A 100 9.91 -5.27 -2.94
C TRP A 100 11.00 -6.34 -3.11
N GLU A 101 11.41 -7.05 -2.05
CA GLU A 101 12.41 -8.14 -2.11
C GLU A 101 11.78 -9.51 -2.37
N THR A 102 10.45 -9.61 -2.28
CA THR A 102 9.72 -10.86 -2.52
C THR A 102 9.27 -10.86 -3.98
N PRO A 103 9.82 -11.74 -4.85
CA PRO A 103 9.31 -11.85 -6.21
C PRO A 103 7.82 -12.11 -6.11
N LEU A 104 7.00 -11.33 -6.81
CA LEU A 104 5.57 -11.60 -7.00
C LEU A 104 5.44 -13.08 -7.37
N ARG A 105 5.14 -13.93 -6.39
CA ARG A 105 4.82 -15.33 -6.63
C ARG A 105 3.48 -15.27 -7.34
N CYS A 106 3.55 -15.18 -8.66
CA CYS A 106 2.48 -15.60 -9.54
C CYS A 106 2.06 -16.96 -9.00
N SER A 107 0.89 -17.03 -8.38
CA SER A 107 0.38 -18.27 -7.82
C SER A 107 0.32 -19.26 -8.97
N MET A 108 1.23 -20.23 -8.99
CA MET A 108 1.11 -21.47 -9.76
C MET A 108 0.00 -22.33 -9.14
N ALA A 109 -1.19 -21.75 -8.99
CA ALA A 109 -2.46 -22.43 -8.73
C ALA A 109 -3.36 -22.37 -9.97
N CYS A 110 -2.79 -22.07 -11.15
CA CYS A 110 -3.40 -22.37 -12.44
C CYS A 110 -2.88 -23.73 -12.94
N THR A 111 -3.07 -24.77 -12.14
CA THR A 111 -2.90 -26.16 -12.59
C THR A 111 -4.09 -26.99 -12.12
N ARG A 112 -4.84 -27.44 -13.12
CA ARG A 112 -5.84 -28.52 -13.16
C ARG A 112 -7.28 -28.18 -12.75
N ALA A 113 -8.12 -28.06 -13.77
CA ALA A 113 -9.40 -28.77 -13.84
C ALA A 113 -9.82 -28.89 -15.33
N PRO A 114 -10.60 -29.93 -15.67
CA PRO A 114 -10.19 -31.17 -16.32
C PRO A 114 -9.84 -31.07 -17.82
#